data_AF-A0A6N6KXN4-F1
#
_entry.id   AF-A0A6N6KXN4-F1
#
_cell.length_a   1.000
_cell.length_b   1.000
_cell.length_c   1.000
_cell.angle_alpha   90.00
_cell.angle_beta   90.00
_cell.angle_gamma   90.00
#
_symmetry.space_group_name_H-M   'P 1'
#
loop_
_entity.id
_entity.type
_entity.pdbx_description
1 polymer ?
#
loop_
_entity_poly.entity_id
_entity_poly.type
_entity_poly.pdbx_seq_one_letter_code
_entity_poly.pdbx_strand_id
1 'polypeptide(L)'
;MAEESQKLINELETMVSEIQEMEEAIKFLKDRLHEIAIDARESIEDEEQKIELARYVYWNILDVPVSVLSDGLMATSLHAFLKMIGGKKSSNIHCDKCGRPMHFTSRTDMKNWQSELRKMKKGRGFRWPEGYHIVCDDCREDIFADRNIQYREAEERTNKRLRELATMPYREYLQTPEWKERRKRHLISAGYRCQLCNSSGVTLNVHHRTYDRRGNERFTDLIVLCQDCHSTFHDERQLL
;
A
#
# COMPACT_ATOMS: atom_id res chain seq x y z
N MET A 1 -46.77 -11.25 0.48
CA MET A 1 -46.31 -10.49 -0.72
C MET A 1 -46.71 -9.02 -0.69
N ALA A 2 -47.95 -8.61 -0.95
CA ALA A 2 -48.30 -7.16 -0.99
C ALA A 2 -48.26 -6.47 0.39
N GLU A 3 -48.74 -7.14 1.43
CA GLU A 3 -48.77 -6.60 2.82
C GLU A 3 -47.36 -6.51 3.44
N GLU A 4 -46.51 -7.50 3.21
CA GLU A 4 -45.11 -7.46 3.66
C GLU A 4 -44.31 -6.34 2.97
N SER A 5 -44.54 -6.14 1.66
CA SER A 5 -43.95 -5.02 0.94
C SER A 5 -44.43 -3.68 1.49
N GLN A 6 -45.72 -3.53 1.81
CA GLN A 6 -46.26 -2.29 2.39
C GLN A 6 -45.69 -2.01 3.78
N LYS A 7 -45.53 -3.05 4.62
CA LYS A 7 -44.90 -2.91 5.93
C LYS A 7 -43.45 -2.42 5.79
N LEU A 8 -42.68 -3.01 4.87
CA LEU A 8 -41.31 -2.59 4.60
C LEU A 8 -41.24 -1.13 4.11
N ILE A 9 -42.15 -0.71 3.25
CA ILE A 9 -42.23 0.68 2.77
C ILE A 9 -42.45 1.64 3.96
N ASN A 10 -43.42 1.35 4.82
CA ASN A 10 -43.71 2.21 5.98
C ASN A 10 -42.52 2.28 6.97
N GLU A 11 -41.83 1.16 7.18
CA GLU A 11 -40.60 1.12 8.00
C GLU A 11 -39.50 2.00 7.38
N LEU A 12 -39.30 1.94 6.06
CA LEU A 12 -38.35 2.79 5.35
C LEU A 12 -38.72 4.27 5.42
N GLU A 13 -40.00 4.62 5.24
CA GLU A 13 -40.48 6.01 5.34
C GLU A 13 -40.26 6.59 6.74
N THR A 14 -40.51 5.79 7.78
CA THR A 14 -40.26 6.19 9.17
C THR A 14 -38.77 6.44 9.39
N MET A 15 -37.89 5.54 8.96
CA MET A 15 -36.44 5.71 9.08
C MET A 15 -35.94 6.96 8.34
N VAL A 16 -36.50 7.28 7.16
CA VAL A 16 -36.15 8.49 6.42
C VAL A 16 -36.58 9.75 7.19
N SER A 17 -37.77 9.77 7.77
CA SER A 17 -38.25 10.87 8.61
C SER A 17 -37.35 11.10 9.81
N GLU A 18 -36.98 10.04 10.53
CA GLU A 18 -36.07 10.12 11.68
C GLU A 18 -34.68 10.65 11.28
N ILE A 19 -34.16 10.24 10.11
CA ILE A 19 -32.89 10.77 9.59
C ILE A 19 -33.00 12.27 9.33
N GLN A 20 -34.09 12.74 8.72
CA GLN A 20 -34.30 14.16 8.43
C GLN A 20 -34.35 15.00 9.72
N GLU A 21 -35.05 14.53 10.75
CA GLU A 21 -35.08 15.19 12.06
C GLU A 21 -33.68 15.26 12.69
N MET A 22 -32.90 14.17 12.59
CA MET A 22 -31.52 14.16 13.09
C MET A 22 -30.61 15.11 12.30
N GLU A 23 -30.78 15.23 10.99
CA GLU A 23 -30.02 16.17 10.16
C GLU A 23 -30.30 17.63 10.55
N GLU A 24 -31.56 17.98 10.83
CA GLU A 24 -31.94 19.29 11.35
C GLU A 24 -31.33 19.57 12.73
N ALA A 25 -31.40 18.59 13.65
CA ALA A 25 -30.78 18.70 14.96
C ALA A 25 -29.24 18.87 14.87
N ILE A 26 -28.58 18.12 13.98
CA ILE A 26 -27.14 18.25 13.73
C ILE A 26 -26.81 19.65 13.20
N LYS A 27 -27.62 20.18 12.28
CA LYS A 27 -27.45 21.53 11.74
C LYS A 27 -27.54 22.56 12.87
N PHE A 28 -28.60 22.51 13.69
CA PHE A 28 -28.77 23.40 14.84
C PHE A 28 -27.57 23.34 15.79
N LEU A 29 -27.07 22.15 16.12
CA LEU A 29 -25.90 21.98 16.99
C LEU A 29 -24.61 22.54 16.38
N LYS A 30 -24.44 22.44 15.05
CA LYS A 30 -23.31 23.05 14.34
C LYS A 30 -23.37 24.58 14.38
N ASP A 31 -24.55 25.16 14.20
CA ASP A 31 -24.77 26.60 14.28
C ASP A 31 -24.45 27.09 15.71
N ARG A 32 -24.97 26.38 16.72
CA ARG A 32 -24.69 26.66 18.13
C ARG A 32 -23.21 26.55 18.49
N LEU A 33 -22.49 25.58 17.92
CA LEU A 33 -21.05 25.44 18.09
C LEU A 33 -20.29 26.66 17.53
N HIS A 34 -20.76 27.22 16.42
CA HIS A 34 -20.17 28.43 15.83
C HIS A 34 -20.43 29.66 16.69
N GLU A 35 -21.65 29.81 17.23
CA GLU A 35 -22.00 30.86 18.18
C GLU A 35 -21.11 30.83 19.42
N ILE A 36 -20.92 29.65 20.04
CA ILE A 36 -20.05 29.51 21.22
C ILE A 36 -18.62 30.00 20.93
N ALA A 37 -18.10 29.77 19.73
CA ALA A 37 -16.77 30.24 19.35
C ALA A 37 -16.71 31.77 19.20
N ILE A 38 -17.78 32.38 18.66
CA ILE A 38 -17.92 33.84 18.57
C ILE A 38 -18.06 34.46 19.97
N ASP A 39 -18.92 33.90 20.82
CA ASP A 39 -19.11 34.36 22.20
C ASP A 39 -17.80 34.29 22.99
N ALA A 40 -17.02 33.20 22.81
CA ALA A 40 -15.71 33.05 23.43
C ALA A 40 -14.71 34.11 22.94
N ARG A 41 -14.72 34.45 21.64
CA ARG A 41 -13.89 35.52 21.09
C ARG A 41 -14.22 36.88 21.71
N GLU A 42 -15.50 37.16 21.91
CA GLU A 42 -15.98 38.44 22.48
C GLU A 42 -15.75 38.52 23.99
N SER A 43 -15.80 37.38 24.69
CA SER A 43 -15.66 37.32 26.15
C SER A 43 -14.20 37.27 26.62
N ILE A 44 -13.27 36.82 25.78
CA ILE A 44 -11.85 36.74 26.12
C ILE A 44 -11.16 37.96 25.52
N GLU A 45 -10.76 38.91 26.36
CA GLU A 45 -10.08 40.14 25.90
C GLU A 45 -8.64 39.85 25.45
N ASP A 46 -7.92 39.02 26.19
CA ASP A 46 -6.52 38.71 25.95
C ASP A 46 -6.31 37.81 24.72
N GLU A 47 -5.48 38.28 23.79
CA GLU A 47 -5.18 37.58 22.55
C GLU A 47 -4.37 36.31 22.78
N GLU A 48 -3.50 36.28 23.79
CA GLU A 48 -2.71 35.10 24.13
C GLU A 48 -3.59 33.97 24.66
N GLN A 49 -4.54 34.28 25.56
CA GLN A 49 -5.56 33.33 26.02
C GLN A 49 -6.43 32.77 24.88
N LYS A 50 -6.83 33.60 23.91
CA LYS A 50 -7.56 33.14 22.71
C LYS A 50 -6.74 32.17 21.88
N ILE A 51 -5.45 32.46 21.65
CA ILE A 51 -4.54 31.58 20.91
C ILE A 51 -4.33 30.25 21.64
N GLU A 52 -4.16 30.27 22.96
CA GLU A 52 -4.04 29.04 23.77
C GLU A 52 -5.31 28.18 23.74
N LEU A 53 -6.49 28.79 23.87
CA LEU A 53 -7.77 28.10 23.72
C LEU A 53 -7.90 27.49 22.32
N ALA A 54 -7.63 28.27 21.28
CA ALA A 54 -7.66 27.82 19.89
C ALA A 54 -6.71 26.63 19.67
N ARG A 55 -5.48 26.71 20.19
CA ARG A 55 -4.47 25.65 20.12
C ARG A 55 -4.94 24.40 20.86
N TYR A 56 -5.50 24.54 22.04
CA TYR A 56 -6.04 23.43 22.82
C TYR A 56 -7.17 22.72 22.07
N VAL A 57 -8.18 23.45 21.60
CA VAL A 57 -9.33 22.88 20.88
C VAL A 57 -8.87 22.25 19.55
N TYR A 58 -7.93 22.89 18.85
CA TYR A 58 -7.39 22.37 17.59
C TYR A 58 -6.78 20.98 17.75
N TRP A 59 -5.99 20.77 18.81
CA TRP A 59 -5.28 19.51 19.04
C TRP A 59 -6.07 18.49 19.85
N ASN A 60 -6.98 18.89 20.74
CA ASN A 60 -7.62 17.95 21.68
C ASN A 60 -9.08 17.63 21.35
N ILE A 61 -9.78 18.46 20.57
CA ILE A 61 -11.20 18.26 20.24
C ILE A 61 -11.34 18.16 18.72
N LEU A 62 -10.85 17.05 18.15
CA LEU A 62 -10.65 16.85 16.71
C LEU A 62 -11.91 16.94 15.83
N ASP A 63 -13.10 16.88 16.43
CA ASP A 63 -14.38 16.97 15.72
C ASP A 63 -14.89 18.40 15.52
N VAL A 64 -14.31 19.39 16.21
CA VAL A 64 -14.63 20.81 15.96
C VAL A 64 -14.10 21.23 14.58
N PRO A 65 -14.93 21.74 13.65
CA PRO A 65 -14.44 22.21 12.36
C PRO A 65 -13.37 23.29 12.52
N VAL A 66 -12.32 23.26 11.69
CA VAL A 66 -11.25 24.28 11.78
C VAL A 66 -11.79 25.68 11.48
N SER A 67 -12.83 25.79 10.64
CA SER A 67 -13.53 27.05 10.37
C SER A 67 -14.13 27.68 11.62
N VAL A 68 -14.69 26.89 12.55
CA VAL A 68 -15.21 27.40 13.83
C VAL A 68 -14.09 28.08 14.64
N LEU A 69 -12.86 27.57 14.55
CA LEU A 69 -11.71 28.15 15.24
C LEU A 69 -11.11 29.35 14.50
N SER A 70 -10.94 29.24 13.18
CA SER A 70 -10.31 30.31 12.40
C SER A 70 -11.23 31.51 12.24
N ASP A 71 -12.47 31.30 11.82
CA ASP A 71 -13.45 32.36 11.55
C ASP A 71 -14.20 32.77 12.83
N GLY A 72 -14.79 31.79 13.52
CA GLY A 72 -15.52 32.03 14.77
C GLY A 72 -14.64 32.60 15.88
N LEU A 73 -13.69 31.81 16.38
CA LEU A 73 -12.88 32.18 17.55
C LEU A 73 -11.80 33.24 17.26
N MET A 74 -11.13 33.17 16.10
CA MET A 74 -9.97 34.04 15.81
C MET A 74 -10.23 35.12 14.75
N ALA A 75 -11.41 35.16 14.13
CA ALA A 75 -11.77 36.14 13.08
C ALA A 75 -10.71 36.30 11.97
N THR A 76 -10.09 35.21 11.55
CA THR A 76 -8.95 35.24 10.64
C THR A 76 -8.99 34.15 9.58
N SER A 77 -8.21 34.32 8.52
CA SER A 77 -8.07 33.30 7.48
C SER A 77 -7.49 32.01 8.05
N LEU A 78 -7.87 30.86 7.48
CA LEU A 78 -7.30 29.57 7.85
C LEU A 78 -5.76 29.56 7.85
N HIS A 79 -5.13 30.21 6.86
CA HIS A 79 -3.67 30.28 6.76
C HIS A 79 -3.04 31.08 7.91
N ALA A 80 -3.61 32.23 8.24
CA ALA A 80 -3.14 33.05 9.37
C ALA A 80 -3.35 32.32 10.70
N PHE A 81 -4.53 31.71 10.88
CA PHE A 81 -4.86 30.89 12.04
C PHE A 81 -3.82 29.78 12.28
N LEU A 82 -3.51 28.97 11.26
CA LEU A 82 -2.54 27.88 11.37
C LEU A 82 -1.14 28.37 11.73
N LYS A 83 -0.73 29.56 11.25
CA LYS A 83 0.53 30.18 11.65
C LYS A 83 0.53 30.63 13.12
N MET A 84 -0.59 31.14 13.63
CA MET A 84 -0.74 31.59 15.02
C MET A 84 -0.66 30.43 16.01
N ILE A 85 -1.47 29.39 15.78
CA ILE A 85 -1.51 28.25 16.71
C ILE A 85 -0.23 27.41 16.60
N GLY A 86 0.36 27.34 15.41
CA GLY A 86 1.65 26.71 15.13
C GLY A 86 1.84 25.29 15.65
N GLY A 87 3.06 24.80 15.47
CA GLY A 87 3.62 23.73 16.29
C GLY A 87 3.39 22.29 15.80
N LYS A 88 4.35 21.45 16.18
CA LYS A 88 4.20 20.00 16.18
C LYS A 88 3.55 19.60 17.51
N LYS A 89 2.48 18.81 17.49
CA LYS A 89 1.92 18.25 18.73
C LYS A 89 2.67 16.97 19.07
N SER A 90 3.40 17.00 20.18
CA SER A 90 3.91 15.76 20.79
C SER A 90 2.74 14.96 21.36
N SER A 91 2.83 13.64 21.23
CA SER A 91 1.82 12.70 21.71
C SER A 91 2.42 11.70 22.69
N ASN A 92 1.59 11.07 23.51
CA ASN A 92 2.03 10.01 24.44
C ASN A 92 2.35 8.69 23.73
N ILE A 93 2.40 8.69 22.40
CA ILE A 93 2.61 7.50 21.60
C ILE A 93 4.01 7.55 21.06
N HIS A 94 4.71 6.44 21.20
CA HIS A 94 6.11 6.34 20.86
C HIS A 94 6.27 5.55 19.57
N CYS A 95 7.29 5.89 18.80
CA CYS A 95 7.73 5.09 17.67
C CYS A 95 8.27 3.74 18.16
N ASP A 96 7.80 2.63 17.58
CA ASP A 96 8.20 1.28 17.99
C ASP A 96 9.68 0.97 17.67
N LYS A 97 10.28 1.67 16.69
CA LYS A 97 11.69 1.51 16.31
C LYS A 97 12.64 2.31 17.21
N CYS A 98 12.43 3.62 17.36
CA CYS A 98 13.36 4.49 18.09
C CYS A 98 12.90 4.89 19.50
N GLY A 99 11.67 4.57 19.89
CA GLY A 99 11.11 4.94 21.19
C GLY A 99 10.80 6.43 21.37
N ARG A 100 11.07 7.29 20.38
CA ARG A 100 10.78 8.74 20.48
C ARG A 100 9.26 8.99 20.41
N PRO A 101 8.73 9.99 21.15
CA PRO A 101 7.34 10.43 20.99
C PRO A 101 7.03 10.81 19.55
N MET A 102 5.85 10.43 19.08
CA MET A 102 5.35 10.80 17.77
C MET A 102 4.92 12.27 17.78
N HIS A 103 5.30 12.98 16.72
CA HIS A 103 4.96 14.38 16.50
C HIS A 103 4.00 14.50 15.33
N PHE A 104 2.88 15.20 15.55
CA PHE A 104 1.91 15.50 14.51
C PHE A 104 2.10 16.92 13.99
N THR A 105 2.21 17.06 12.67
CA THR A 105 2.35 18.35 11.97
C THR A 105 1.00 18.89 11.50
N SER A 106 -0.04 18.05 11.48
CA SER A 106 -1.40 18.49 11.15
C SER A 106 -2.48 17.73 11.92
N ARG A 107 -3.67 18.33 12.00
CA ARG A 107 -4.88 17.69 12.52
C ARG A 107 -5.30 16.46 11.73
N THR A 108 -5.07 16.47 10.41
CA THR A 108 -5.37 15.33 9.53
C THR A 108 -4.50 14.14 9.88
N ASP A 109 -3.20 14.36 10.11
CA ASP A 109 -2.28 13.30 10.53
C ASP A 109 -2.73 12.70 11.86
N MET A 110 -3.12 13.54 12.81
CA MET A 110 -3.62 13.09 14.10
C MET A 110 -4.92 12.26 13.99
N LYS A 111 -5.87 12.66 13.12
CA LYS A 111 -7.10 11.89 12.86
C LYS A 111 -6.82 10.54 12.21
N ASN A 112 -5.98 10.52 11.17
CA ASN A 112 -5.57 9.29 10.50
C ASN A 112 -4.94 8.34 11.51
N TRP A 113 -4.10 8.89 12.38
CA TRP A 113 -3.41 8.12 13.39
C TRP A 113 -4.34 7.57 14.49
N GLN A 114 -5.32 8.36 14.97
CA GLN A 114 -6.36 7.86 15.88
C GLN A 114 -7.20 6.73 15.25
N SER A 115 -7.47 6.81 13.95
CA SER A 115 -8.14 5.75 13.19
C SER A 115 -7.31 4.47 13.16
N GLU A 116 -6.00 4.59 12.88
CA GLU A 116 -5.09 3.45 12.88
C GLU A 116 -4.97 2.79 14.27
N LEU A 117 -4.89 3.57 15.35
CA LEU A 117 -4.96 3.01 16.71
C LEU A 117 -6.23 2.20 16.96
N ARG A 118 -7.38 2.72 16.54
CA ARG A 118 -8.66 2.01 16.71
C ARG A 118 -8.66 0.70 15.93
N LYS A 119 -8.02 0.66 14.75
CA LYS A 119 -7.83 -0.58 13.98
C LYS A 119 -6.88 -1.54 14.69
N MET A 120 -5.75 -1.05 15.20
CA MET A 120 -4.76 -1.83 15.96
C MET A 120 -5.38 -2.49 17.20
N LYS A 121 -6.14 -1.74 18.00
CA LYS A 121 -6.88 -2.28 19.17
C LYS A 121 -7.87 -3.38 18.81
N LYS A 122 -8.35 -3.40 17.56
CA LYS A 122 -9.25 -4.44 17.02
C LYS A 122 -8.50 -5.56 16.27
N GLY A 123 -7.17 -5.59 16.32
CA GLY A 123 -6.35 -6.57 15.59
C GLY A 123 -6.36 -6.41 14.07
N ARG A 124 -6.81 -5.25 13.55
CA ARG A 124 -6.91 -4.92 12.11
C ARG A 124 -5.94 -3.82 11.67
N GLY A 125 -5.00 -3.44 12.54
CA GLY A 125 -4.03 -2.41 12.24
C GLY A 125 -2.96 -2.91 11.27
N PHE A 126 -2.37 -1.99 10.51
CA PHE A 126 -1.20 -2.30 9.71
C PHE A 126 -0.03 -2.75 10.60
N ARG A 127 0.69 -3.79 10.16
CA ARG A 127 1.89 -4.29 10.82
C ARG A 127 3.02 -4.39 9.81
N TRP A 128 4.15 -3.78 10.16
CA TRP A 128 5.37 -3.86 9.38
C TRP A 128 5.94 -5.29 9.44
N PRO A 129 6.53 -5.81 8.35
CA PRO A 129 7.31 -7.05 8.34
C PRO A 129 8.31 -7.20 9.49
N GLU A 130 8.94 -6.09 9.91
CA GLU A 130 9.90 -6.04 11.03
C GLU A 130 9.22 -6.14 12.40
N GLY A 131 7.88 -6.20 12.45
CA GLY A 131 7.10 -6.35 13.67
C GLY A 131 6.57 -5.05 14.27
N TYR A 132 6.97 -3.89 13.73
CA TYR A 132 6.47 -2.59 14.17
C TYR A 132 4.99 -2.38 13.78
N HIS A 133 4.30 -1.54 14.54
CA HIS A 133 2.96 -1.05 14.25
C HIS A 133 3.02 0.43 13.87
N ILE A 134 3.79 1.21 14.63
CA ILE A 134 3.87 2.67 14.49
C ILE A 134 5.34 3.09 14.45
N VAL A 135 5.72 3.81 13.39
CA VAL A 135 7.08 4.35 13.24
C VAL A 135 7.02 5.82 12.84
N CYS A 136 7.97 6.63 13.31
CA CYS A 136 8.11 8.01 12.86
C CYS A 136 8.66 8.08 11.42
N ASP A 137 8.56 9.24 10.79
CA ASP A 137 8.99 9.44 9.40
C ASP A 137 10.48 9.13 9.21
N ASP A 138 11.36 9.60 10.10
CA ASP A 138 12.79 9.26 10.05
C ASP A 138 13.00 7.73 10.07
N CYS A 139 12.34 7.04 11.00
CA CYS A 139 12.47 5.59 11.15
C CYS A 139 11.86 4.83 9.98
N ARG A 140 10.81 5.38 9.36
CA ARG A 140 10.20 4.85 8.15
C ARG A 140 11.18 4.95 6.99
N GLU A 141 11.83 6.09 6.81
CA GLU A 141 12.88 6.28 5.80
C GLU A 141 14.03 5.31 6.00
N ASP A 142 14.52 5.14 7.24
CA ASP A 142 15.55 4.16 7.58
C ASP A 142 15.13 2.74 7.16
N ILE A 143 13.92 2.30 7.54
CA ILE A 143 13.43 0.95 7.22
C ILE A 143 13.38 0.75 5.69
N PHE A 144 12.93 1.76 4.95
CA PHE A 144 12.90 1.67 3.49
C PHE A 144 14.30 1.66 2.89
N ALA A 145 15.24 2.44 3.44
CA ALA A 145 16.63 2.44 3.01
C ALA A 145 17.27 1.05 3.19
N ASP A 146 17.09 0.44 4.36
CA ASP A 146 17.59 -0.90 4.67
C ASP A 146 17.02 -1.95 3.70
N ARG A 147 15.70 -1.92 3.47
CA ARG A 147 15.05 -2.80 2.48
C ARG A 147 15.60 -2.59 1.08
N ASN A 148 15.79 -1.34 0.66
CA ASN A 148 16.33 -1.02 -0.66
C ASN A 148 17.77 -1.51 -0.83
N ILE A 149 18.57 -1.55 0.24
CA ILE A 149 19.90 -2.18 0.21
C ILE A 149 19.75 -3.69 0.01
N GLN A 150 18.92 -4.35 0.81
CA GLN A 150 18.69 -5.80 0.70
C GLN A 150 18.18 -6.20 -0.70
N TYR A 151 17.27 -5.41 -1.28
CA TYR A 151 16.78 -5.63 -2.64
C TYR A 151 17.89 -5.48 -3.68
N ARG A 152 18.70 -4.43 -3.59
CA ARG A 152 19.84 -4.21 -4.51
C ARG A 152 20.87 -5.33 -4.42
N GLU A 153 21.21 -5.78 -3.23
CA GLU A 153 22.12 -6.91 -3.05
C GLU A 153 21.53 -8.22 -3.62
N ALA A 154 20.24 -8.48 -3.42
CA ALA A 154 19.56 -9.65 -3.98
C ALA A 154 19.52 -9.61 -5.50
N GLU A 155 19.24 -8.44 -6.07
CA GLU A 155 19.26 -8.19 -7.51
C GLU A 155 20.69 -8.38 -8.06
N GLU A 156 21.71 -7.84 -7.41
CA GLU A 156 23.10 -8.02 -7.83
C GLU A 156 23.52 -9.49 -7.79
N ARG A 157 23.19 -10.23 -6.71
CA ARG A 157 23.43 -11.68 -6.63
C ARG A 157 22.76 -12.43 -7.79
N THR A 158 21.51 -12.08 -8.09
CA THR A 158 20.75 -12.67 -9.19
C THR A 158 21.40 -12.37 -10.53
N ASN A 159 21.73 -11.11 -10.79
CA ASN A 159 22.36 -10.66 -12.02
C ASN A 159 23.75 -11.29 -12.22
N LYS A 160 24.53 -11.43 -11.15
CA LYS A 160 25.80 -12.15 -11.19
C LYS A 160 25.59 -13.60 -11.59
N ARG A 161 24.64 -14.30 -10.97
CA ARG A 161 24.32 -15.69 -11.31
C ARG A 161 23.85 -15.84 -12.76
N LEU A 162 23.02 -14.92 -13.25
CA LEU A 162 22.59 -14.89 -14.65
C LEU A 162 23.76 -14.71 -15.61
N ARG A 163 24.72 -13.83 -15.31
CA ARG A 163 25.93 -13.64 -16.12
C ARG A 163 26.79 -14.89 -16.13
N GLU A 164 26.97 -15.56 -14.99
CA GLU A 164 27.69 -16.84 -14.91
C GLU A 164 27.05 -17.90 -15.80
N LEU A 165 25.71 -18.08 -15.72
CA LEU A 165 24.99 -19.02 -16.57
C LEU A 165 25.10 -18.66 -18.06
N ALA A 166 25.04 -17.36 -18.38
CA ALA A 166 25.12 -16.88 -19.74
C ALA A 166 26.51 -17.12 -20.38
N THR A 167 27.60 -17.14 -19.61
CA THR A 167 28.97 -17.33 -20.13
C THR A 167 29.53 -18.74 -19.90
N MET A 168 28.94 -19.53 -19.00
CA MET A 168 29.34 -20.92 -18.70
C MET A 168 29.45 -21.79 -19.96
N PRO A 169 30.40 -22.74 -20.04
CA PRO A 169 30.46 -23.71 -21.11
C PRO A 169 29.11 -24.43 -21.28
N TYR A 170 28.63 -24.53 -22.52
CA TYR A 170 27.24 -24.96 -22.77
C TYR A 170 26.91 -26.33 -22.17
N ARG A 171 27.85 -27.29 -22.23
CA ARG A 171 27.68 -28.63 -21.64
C ARG A 171 27.50 -28.58 -20.13
N GLU A 172 28.18 -27.67 -19.44
CA GLU A 172 28.05 -27.47 -18.00
C GLU A 172 26.74 -26.76 -17.66
N TYR A 173 26.35 -25.76 -18.47
CA TYR A 173 25.06 -25.06 -18.31
C TYR A 173 23.88 -26.04 -18.32
N LEU A 174 23.89 -27.03 -19.23
CA LEU A 174 22.83 -28.06 -19.31
C LEU A 174 22.76 -28.96 -18.06
N GLN A 175 23.76 -28.94 -17.18
CA GLN A 175 23.75 -29.70 -15.92
C GLN A 175 23.24 -28.89 -14.72
N THR A 176 23.06 -27.57 -14.89
CA THR A 176 22.64 -26.67 -13.82
C THR A 176 21.20 -26.95 -13.36
N PRO A 177 20.88 -26.73 -12.07
CA PRO A 177 19.50 -26.80 -11.56
C PRO A 177 18.53 -25.89 -12.34
N GLU A 178 19.00 -24.70 -12.73
CA GLU A 178 18.21 -23.69 -13.45
C GLU A 178 17.75 -24.20 -14.81
N TRP A 179 18.66 -24.83 -15.58
CA TRP A 179 18.29 -25.45 -16.85
C TRP A 179 17.37 -26.66 -16.64
N LYS A 180 17.68 -27.53 -15.68
CA LYS A 180 16.85 -28.72 -15.40
C LYS A 180 15.41 -28.36 -15.06
N GLU A 181 15.22 -27.31 -14.26
CA GLU A 181 13.89 -26.82 -13.91
C GLU A 181 13.19 -26.16 -15.11
N ARG A 182 13.91 -25.34 -15.90
CA ARG A 182 13.37 -24.77 -17.15
C ARG A 182 12.93 -25.88 -18.12
N ARG A 183 13.77 -26.89 -18.33
CA ARG A 183 13.49 -28.05 -19.19
C ARG A 183 12.23 -28.78 -18.72
N LYS A 184 12.14 -29.06 -17.42
CA LYS A 184 10.99 -29.74 -16.82
C LYS A 184 9.70 -28.96 -17.06
N ARG A 185 9.69 -27.65 -16.78
CA ARG A 185 8.50 -26.80 -16.99
C ARG A 185 8.05 -26.80 -18.46
N HIS A 186 8.98 -26.72 -19.41
CA HIS A 186 8.66 -26.75 -20.83
C HIS A 186 8.07 -28.09 -21.29
N LEU A 187 8.61 -29.22 -20.80
CA LEU A 187 8.05 -30.54 -21.08
C LEU A 187 6.62 -30.68 -20.56
N ILE A 188 6.36 -30.22 -19.33
CA ILE A 188 5.03 -30.24 -18.73
C ILE A 188 4.06 -29.39 -19.55
N SER A 189 4.43 -28.17 -19.91
CA SER A 189 3.57 -27.27 -20.69
C SER A 189 3.29 -27.77 -22.10
N ALA A 190 4.20 -28.54 -22.70
CA ALA A 190 3.99 -29.20 -23.99
C ALA A 190 3.18 -30.50 -23.87
N GLY A 191 2.71 -30.85 -22.67
CA GLY A 191 1.99 -32.10 -22.41
C GLY A 191 2.83 -33.35 -22.72
N TYR A 192 4.17 -33.25 -22.61
CA TYR A 192 5.11 -34.28 -23.05
C TYR A 192 4.89 -34.72 -24.51
N ARG A 193 4.71 -33.75 -25.40
CA ARG A 193 4.59 -33.96 -26.85
C ARG A 193 5.57 -33.08 -27.62
N CYS A 194 5.98 -33.54 -28.80
CA CYS A 194 6.71 -32.72 -29.76
C CYS A 194 5.81 -31.57 -30.23
N GLN A 195 6.28 -30.33 -30.16
CA GLN A 195 5.51 -29.14 -30.56
C GLN A 195 5.45 -28.92 -32.08
N LEU A 196 6.18 -29.73 -32.88
CA LEU A 196 6.11 -29.68 -34.34
C LEU A 196 5.24 -30.80 -34.93
N CYS A 197 5.50 -32.06 -34.56
CA CYS A 197 4.80 -33.22 -35.12
C CYS A 197 3.79 -33.87 -34.17
N ASN A 198 3.65 -33.35 -32.94
CA ASN A 198 2.72 -33.84 -31.91
C ASN A 198 3.00 -35.26 -31.36
N SER A 199 4.12 -35.88 -31.73
CA SER A 199 4.54 -37.20 -31.22
C SER A 199 4.66 -37.23 -29.69
N SER A 200 4.23 -38.34 -29.09
CA SER A 200 4.27 -38.61 -27.64
C SER A 200 4.85 -40.00 -27.35
N GLY A 201 5.34 -40.24 -26.13
CA GLY A 201 5.92 -41.54 -25.75
C GLY A 201 7.30 -41.81 -26.37
N VAL A 202 7.93 -40.76 -26.90
CA VAL A 202 9.26 -40.79 -27.53
C VAL A 202 10.25 -39.97 -26.71
N THR A 203 11.54 -40.10 -27.02
CA THR A 203 12.56 -39.22 -26.44
C THR A 203 12.34 -37.78 -26.87
N LEU A 204 12.13 -36.89 -25.89
CA LEU A 204 11.92 -35.46 -26.09
C LEU A 204 13.10 -34.62 -25.58
N ASN A 205 13.48 -33.64 -26.38
CA ASN A 205 14.51 -32.65 -26.07
C ASN A 205 13.88 -31.26 -26.04
N VAL A 206 14.38 -30.41 -25.14
CA VAL A 206 14.06 -28.97 -25.15
C VAL A 206 15.19 -28.29 -25.90
N HIS A 207 14.84 -27.73 -27.04
CA HIS A 207 15.74 -27.08 -27.98
C HIS A 207 15.68 -25.57 -27.80
N HIS A 208 16.84 -24.91 -27.85
CA HIS A 208 16.92 -23.45 -27.87
C HIS A 208 16.70 -22.92 -29.29
N ARG A 209 15.66 -22.10 -29.46
CA ARG A 209 15.44 -21.33 -30.70
C ARG A 209 16.43 -20.18 -30.83
N THR A 210 16.76 -19.55 -29.71
CA THR A 210 17.82 -18.55 -29.59
C THR A 210 18.62 -18.76 -28.30
N TYR A 211 19.90 -18.38 -28.36
CA TYR A 211 20.83 -18.45 -27.23
C TYR A 211 21.05 -17.09 -26.55
N ASP A 212 20.45 -16.00 -27.06
CA ASP A 212 20.72 -14.61 -26.63
C ASP A 212 20.48 -14.39 -25.13
N ARG A 213 19.57 -15.19 -24.54
CA ARG A 213 19.14 -15.08 -23.14
C ARG A 213 19.48 -16.33 -22.34
N ARG A 214 20.56 -17.03 -22.67
CA ARG A 214 20.98 -18.25 -21.94
C ARG A 214 21.07 -17.99 -20.43
N GLY A 215 20.43 -18.84 -19.64
CA GLY A 215 20.28 -18.69 -18.18
C GLY A 215 19.08 -17.83 -17.75
N ASN A 216 18.58 -16.97 -18.63
CA ASN A 216 17.38 -16.16 -18.45
C ASN A 216 16.36 -16.33 -19.59
N GLU A 217 16.24 -17.56 -20.11
CA GLU A 217 15.41 -17.83 -21.27
C GLU A 217 13.94 -17.49 -20.98
N ARG A 218 13.31 -16.83 -21.94
CA ARG A 218 11.86 -16.70 -22.03
C ARG A 218 11.28 -18.01 -22.51
N PHE A 219 9.98 -18.18 -22.26
CA PHE A 219 9.28 -19.38 -22.66
C PHE A 219 9.30 -19.60 -24.20
N THR A 220 9.28 -18.51 -24.97
CA THR A 220 9.37 -18.53 -26.43
C THR A 220 10.74 -18.86 -26.99
N ASP A 221 11.78 -18.82 -26.16
CA ASP A 221 13.17 -19.09 -26.59
C ASP A 221 13.43 -20.59 -26.70
N LEU A 222 12.49 -21.42 -26.24
CA LEU A 222 12.61 -22.86 -26.13
C LEU A 222 11.46 -23.56 -26.84
N ILE A 223 11.72 -24.74 -27.37
CA ILE A 223 10.72 -25.61 -28.01
C ILE A 223 10.98 -27.07 -27.67
N VAL A 224 9.93 -27.84 -27.38
CA VAL A 224 10.01 -29.28 -27.13
C VAL A 224 9.90 -30.03 -28.44
N LEU A 225 10.93 -30.82 -28.78
CA LEU A 225 11.02 -31.60 -30.01
C LEU A 225 11.28 -33.08 -29.72
N CYS A 226 10.71 -33.99 -30.54
CA CYS A 226 11.18 -35.37 -30.55
C CYS A 226 12.58 -35.47 -31.17
N GLN A 227 13.26 -36.59 -30.95
CA GLN A 227 14.60 -36.83 -31.49
C GLN A 227 14.69 -36.63 -33.01
N ASP A 228 13.67 -37.07 -33.77
CA ASP A 228 13.65 -36.95 -35.23
C ASP A 228 13.58 -35.49 -35.67
N CYS A 229 12.58 -34.75 -35.18
CA CYS A 229 12.47 -33.30 -35.45
C CYS A 229 13.72 -32.56 -34.98
N HIS A 230 14.24 -32.89 -33.79
CA HIS A 230 15.45 -32.27 -33.26
C HIS A 230 16.67 -32.49 -34.16
N SER A 231 16.80 -33.68 -34.76
CA SER A 231 17.90 -34.02 -35.67
C SER A 231 17.76 -33.32 -37.03
N THR A 232 16.54 -33.10 -37.50
CA THR A 232 16.28 -32.31 -38.72
C THR A 232 16.69 -30.84 -38.57
N PHE A 233 16.54 -30.27 -37.37
CA PHE A 233 16.90 -28.87 -37.09
C PHE A 233 18.29 -28.70 -36.45
N HIS A 234 19.13 -29.74 -36.46
CA HIS A 234 20.42 -29.71 -35.76
C HIS A 234 21.51 -28.89 -36.47
N ASP A 235 21.32 -28.52 -37.75
CA ASP A 235 22.31 -27.78 -38.57
C ASP A 235 22.08 -26.27 -38.65
N GLU A 236 20.89 -25.77 -38.31
CA GLU A 236 20.64 -24.33 -38.19
C GLU A 236 20.63 -23.96 -36.71
N ARG A 237 21.74 -23.40 -36.21
CA ARG A 237 21.91 -23.02 -34.79
C ARG A 237 20.90 -21.97 -34.29
N GLN A 238 19.93 -21.56 -35.10
CA GLN A 238 18.82 -20.67 -34.77
C GLN A 238 17.59 -21.05 -35.60
N LEU A 239 16.55 -21.57 -34.96
CA LEU A 239 15.20 -21.59 -35.57
C LEU A 239 14.61 -20.20 -35.38
N LEU A 240 14.50 -19.45 -36.50
CA LEU A 240 13.91 -18.10 -36.62
C LEU A 240 12.67 -17.89 -35.71
#